data_AF-A0A844G9C4-F1
#
_entry.id   AF-A0A844G9C4-F1
#
_cell.length_a   1.000
_cell.length_b   1.000
_cell.length_c   1.000
_cell.angle_alpha   90.00
_cell.angle_beta   90.00
_cell.angle_gamma   90.00
#
_symmetry.space_group_name_H-M   'P 1'
#
loop_
_entity.id
_entity.type
_entity.pdbx_description
1 polymer ?
#
loop_
_entity_poly.entity_id
_entity_poly.type
_entity_poly.pdbx_seq_one_letter_code
_entity_poly.pdbx_strand_id
1 'polypeptide(L)'
;MKTVKTILVRSCKTPVLLGIGKQSEIIETVKTEKKFDFTASDPASCVLAGSDRFGSKCTLILLEEIPEDESQRMIELSCWASAVVNTLVDMNTIDDALKPAFLKECIHDLISEVQALREADEEARETLRRSTSKLIVPLKDARNKCNDPEICELIDQKIKEVENAADKDTAKQIADAAKADNRIKPLLPDIRRTAPADNPAA
;
A
#
# COMPACT_ATOMS: atom_id res chain seq x y z
N MET A 1 5.06 -6.47 2.94
CA MET A 1 5.75 -5.31 2.36
C MET A 1 4.96 -4.08 2.79
N LYS A 2 5.59 -3.09 3.45
CA LYS A 2 4.91 -1.83 3.80
C LYS A 2 4.87 -0.97 2.54
N THR A 3 3.67 -0.63 2.09
CA THR A 3 3.45 0.16 0.87
C THR A 3 3.92 1.58 1.12
N VAL A 4 5.05 1.97 0.54
CA VAL A 4 5.45 3.38 0.50
C VAL A 4 4.46 4.12 -0.39
N LYS A 5 3.73 5.07 0.19
CA LYS A 5 2.81 5.95 -0.55
C LYS A 5 3.43 7.33 -0.70
N THR A 6 3.24 7.92 -1.88
CA THR A 6 3.70 9.29 -2.18
C THR A 6 2.54 10.13 -2.70
N ILE A 7 2.25 11.24 -2.04
CA ILE A 7 1.18 12.17 -2.44
C ILE A 7 1.81 13.38 -3.10
N LEU A 8 1.44 13.68 -4.34
CA LEU A 8 1.92 14.88 -5.05
C LEU A 8 0.97 16.07 -4.80
N VAL A 9 1.37 17.01 -3.95
CA VAL A 9 0.61 18.26 -3.76
C VAL A 9 0.97 19.25 -4.87
N ARG A 10 0.07 19.43 -5.85
CA ARG A 10 0.30 20.27 -7.05
C ARG A 10 0.02 21.76 -6.83
N SER A 11 -0.56 22.14 -5.69
CA SER A 11 -0.93 23.52 -5.34
C SER A 11 0.24 24.36 -4.80
N CYS A 12 1.42 23.76 -4.62
CA CYS A 12 2.61 24.43 -4.13
C CYS A 12 3.52 24.90 -5.29
N LYS A 13 4.28 26.00 -5.09
CA LYS A 13 5.32 26.46 -6.06
C LYS A 13 6.35 25.37 -6.38
N THR A 14 6.54 24.43 -5.44
CA THR A 14 7.42 23.27 -5.57
C THR A 14 6.60 22.01 -5.31
N PRO A 15 6.67 20.98 -6.19
CA PRO A 15 6.09 19.66 -5.94
C PRO A 15 6.42 19.11 -4.56
N VAL A 16 5.41 18.59 -3.86
CA VAL A 16 5.59 18.00 -2.53
C VAL A 16 5.22 16.54 -2.59
N LEU A 17 6.04 15.68 -1.97
CA LEU A 17 5.78 14.27 -1.78
C LEU A 17 5.63 13.98 -0.28
N LEU A 18 4.54 13.33 0.11
CA LEU A 18 4.34 12.81 1.47
C LEU A 18 4.68 11.33 1.49
N GLY A 19 5.71 10.92 2.23
CA GLY A 19 6.13 9.53 2.38
C GLY A 19 5.75 8.97 3.74
N ILE A 20 5.11 7.79 3.79
CA ILE A 20 4.76 7.09 5.04
C ILE A 20 5.56 5.79 5.11
N GLY A 21 6.26 5.55 6.23
CA GLY A 21 7.06 4.34 6.45
C GLY A 21 8.54 4.64 6.76
N LYS A 22 9.43 3.66 6.53
CA LYS A 22 10.85 3.84 6.81
C LYS A 22 11.49 4.80 5.81
N GLN A 23 12.21 5.79 6.31
CA GLN A 23 12.90 6.81 5.50
C GLN A 23 13.73 6.22 4.34
N SER A 24 14.52 5.18 4.60
CA SER A 24 15.35 4.55 3.56
C SER A 24 14.52 3.93 2.44
N GLU A 25 13.42 3.27 2.77
CA GLU A 25 12.50 2.64 1.80
C GLU A 25 11.75 3.72 1.00
N ILE A 26 11.37 4.82 1.65
CA ILE A 26 10.72 5.96 0.99
C ILE A 26 11.66 6.60 -0.03
N ILE A 27 12.89 6.93 0.37
CA ILE A 27 13.88 7.57 -0.50
C ILE A 27 14.15 6.69 -1.72
N GLU A 28 14.33 5.38 -1.53
CA GLU A 28 14.57 4.44 -2.62
C GLU A 28 13.38 4.33 -3.58
N THR A 29 12.17 4.24 -3.03
CA THR A 29 10.93 4.18 -3.83
C THR A 29 10.76 5.44 -4.66
N VAL A 30 10.93 6.62 -4.06
CA VAL A 30 10.75 7.89 -4.78
C VAL A 30 11.82 8.06 -5.86
N LYS A 31 13.05 7.65 -5.59
CA LYS A 31 14.13 7.64 -6.59
C LYS A 31 13.78 6.74 -7.77
N THR A 32 13.27 5.54 -7.51
CA THR A 32 12.97 4.54 -8.54
C THR A 32 11.74 4.93 -9.36
N GLU A 33 10.65 5.34 -8.70
CA GLU A 33 9.36 5.55 -9.34
C GLU A 33 9.15 6.99 -9.84
N LYS A 34 9.62 7.98 -9.09
CA LYS A 34 9.39 9.41 -9.37
C LYS A 34 10.63 10.13 -9.91
N LYS A 35 11.80 9.46 -9.93
CA LYS A 35 13.07 9.98 -10.46
C LYS A 35 13.56 11.26 -9.76
N PHE A 36 13.21 11.42 -8.49
CA PHE A 36 13.74 12.47 -7.62
C PHE A 36 14.79 11.87 -6.69
N ASP A 37 15.94 12.51 -6.59
CA ASP A 37 16.96 12.18 -5.61
C ASP A 37 16.78 13.08 -4.39
N PHE A 38 16.72 12.46 -3.21
CA PHE A 38 16.68 13.15 -1.91
C PHE A 38 17.96 12.86 -1.16
N THR A 39 18.54 13.92 -0.60
CA THR A 39 19.71 13.78 0.27
C THR A 39 19.21 13.77 1.70
N ALA A 40 19.47 12.69 2.44
CA ALA A 40 19.21 12.68 3.87
C ALA A 40 20.06 13.78 4.53
N SER A 41 19.43 14.58 5.40
CA SER A 41 20.14 15.60 6.17
C SER A 41 20.70 15.01 7.46
N ASP A 42 21.82 15.57 7.93
CA ASP A 42 22.31 15.42 9.29
C ASP A 42 22.30 16.82 9.96
N PRO A 43 21.44 17.07 10.96
CA PRO A 43 20.57 16.13 11.67
C PRO A 43 19.38 15.62 10.85
N ALA A 44 18.84 14.47 11.25
CA ALA A 44 17.67 13.85 10.63
C ALA A 44 16.49 14.83 10.61
N SER A 45 16.00 15.12 9.42
CA SER A 45 14.86 16.01 9.18
C SER A 45 13.70 15.20 8.61
N CYS A 46 12.49 15.46 9.10
CA CYS A 46 11.27 14.98 8.48
C CYS A 46 10.97 15.67 7.15
N VAL A 47 11.73 16.70 6.77
CA VAL A 47 11.62 17.41 5.49
C VAL A 47 12.93 17.32 4.75
N LEU A 48 12.90 16.71 3.57
CA LEU A 48 14.05 16.55 2.67
C LEU A 48 13.80 17.34 1.38
N ALA A 49 14.79 18.15 1.00
CA ALA A 49 14.82 18.74 -0.33
C ALA A 49 15.42 17.73 -1.31
N GLY A 50 14.78 17.58 -2.46
CA GLY A 50 15.24 16.76 -3.56
C GLY A 50 15.15 17.46 -4.90
N SER A 51 15.80 16.87 -5.89
CA SER A 51 15.73 17.33 -7.26
C SER A 51 15.70 16.17 -8.24
N ASP A 52 15.06 16.37 -9.38
CA ASP A 52 15.18 15.43 -10.50
C ASP A 52 16.49 15.67 -11.27
N ARG A 53 16.75 14.81 -12.25
CA ARG A 53 17.91 14.92 -13.17
C ARG A 53 17.95 16.21 -14.01
N PHE A 54 16.86 16.96 -14.05
CA PHE A 54 16.73 18.22 -14.79
C PHE A 54 16.81 19.45 -13.87
N GLY A 55 16.99 19.26 -12.57
CA GLY A 55 17.06 20.33 -11.57
C GLY A 55 15.70 20.82 -11.05
N SER A 56 14.60 20.15 -11.41
CA SER A 56 13.29 20.45 -10.84
C SER A 56 13.30 20.11 -9.36
N LYS A 57 12.92 21.07 -8.51
CA LYS A 57 12.91 20.88 -7.06
C LYS A 57 11.68 20.09 -6.61
N CYS A 58 11.84 19.29 -5.57
CA CYS A 58 10.75 18.62 -4.86
C CYS A 58 11.03 18.61 -3.36
N THR A 59 9.99 18.72 -2.55
CA THR A 59 10.08 18.55 -1.10
C THR A 59 9.47 17.20 -0.73
N LEU A 60 10.25 16.32 -0.09
CA LEU A 60 9.75 15.09 0.50
C LEU A 60 9.54 15.30 2.00
N ILE A 61 8.35 14.99 2.48
CA ILE A 61 8.02 15.01 3.90
C ILE A 61 7.85 13.56 4.35
N LEU A 62 8.65 13.17 5.33
CA LEU A 62 8.69 11.84 5.92
C LEU A 62 7.79 11.83 7.15
N LEU A 63 6.73 11.04 7.05
CA LEU A 63 5.86 10.69 8.15
C LEU A 63 6.35 9.35 8.69
N GLU A 64 6.63 9.27 9.99
CA GLU A 64 6.93 7.99 10.63
C GLU A 64 5.73 7.04 10.54
N GLU A 65 5.90 5.81 11.01
CA GLU A 65 4.77 4.88 11.07
C GLU A 65 3.63 5.48 11.88
N ILE A 66 2.47 5.64 11.23
CA ILE A 66 1.25 6.13 11.88
C ILE A 66 0.93 5.19 13.06
N PRO A 67 0.88 5.70 14.31
CA PRO A 67 0.63 4.87 15.48
C PRO A 67 -0.68 4.09 15.38
N GLU A 68 -0.70 2.88 15.95
CA GLU A 68 -1.92 2.07 16.06
C GLU A 68 -2.90 2.62 17.10
N ASP A 69 -2.38 3.24 18.16
CA ASP A 69 -3.19 3.94 19.17
C ASP A 69 -3.84 5.19 18.56
N GLU A 70 -5.14 5.37 18.81
CA GLU A 70 -5.93 6.45 18.22
C GLU A 70 -5.54 7.84 18.76
N SER A 71 -5.27 7.94 20.07
CA SER A 71 -4.92 9.21 20.69
C SER A 71 -3.53 9.68 20.25
N GLN A 72 -2.55 8.78 20.26
CA GLN A 72 -1.20 9.05 19.79
C GLN A 72 -1.19 9.36 18.28
N ARG A 73 -1.97 8.62 17.49
CA ARG A 73 -2.13 8.87 16.05
C ARG A 73 -2.63 10.27 15.77
N MET A 74 -3.67 10.71 16.47
CA MET A 74 -4.24 12.05 16.26
C MET A 74 -3.22 13.14 16.58
N ILE A 75 -2.40 12.95 17.62
CA ILE A 75 -1.33 13.87 17.99
C ILE A 75 -0.25 13.92 16.90
N GLU A 76 0.27 12.77 16.46
CA GLU A 76 1.34 12.72 15.46
C GLU A 76 0.90 13.23 14.08
N LEU A 77 -0.29 12.84 13.62
CA LEU A 77 -0.87 13.35 12.38
C LEU A 77 -1.05 14.89 12.44
N SER A 78 -1.49 15.43 13.57
CA SER A 78 -1.63 16.88 13.76
C SER A 78 -0.27 17.59 13.75
N CYS A 79 0.74 17.02 14.41
CA CYS A 79 2.09 17.56 14.41
C CYS A 79 2.70 17.56 13.01
N TRP A 80 2.56 16.47 12.27
CA TRP A 80 3.07 16.38 10.90
C TRP A 80 2.32 17.29 9.95
N ALA A 81 0.99 17.32 10.02
CA ALA A 81 0.20 18.20 9.19
C ALA A 81 0.54 19.67 9.45
N SER A 82 0.78 20.05 10.71
CA SER A 82 1.29 21.37 11.06
C SER A 82 2.66 21.66 10.44
N ALA A 83 3.60 20.72 10.51
CA ALA A 83 4.92 20.86 9.90
C ALA A 83 4.84 20.97 8.37
N VAL A 84 3.98 20.17 7.72
CA VAL A 84 3.72 20.21 6.29
C VAL A 84 3.16 21.56 5.89
N VAL A 85 2.07 22.00 6.51
CA VAL A 85 1.40 23.27 6.15
C VAL A 85 2.35 24.46 6.34
N ASN A 86 3.10 24.52 7.45
CA ASN A 86 4.09 25.59 7.68
C ASN A 86 5.23 25.58 6.66
N THR A 87 5.56 24.43 6.07
CA THR A 87 6.60 24.30 5.04
C THR A 87 6.08 24.67 3.66
N LEU A 88 4.79 24.41 3.39
CA LEU A 88 4.20 24.51 2.05
C LEU A 88 3.47 25.83 1.78
N VAL A 89 3.01 26.50 2.83
CA VAL A 89 2.25 27.73 2.75
C VAL A 89 3.20 28.92 2.92
N ASP A 90 3.17 29.83 1.94
CA ASP A 90 3.80 31.14 2.11
C ASP A 90 2.94 31.98 3.04
N MET A 91 3.22 31.89 4.34
CA MET A 91 2.44 32.57 5.39
C MET A 91 2.45 34.10 5.24
N ASN A 92 3.33 34.67 4.41
CA ASN A 92 3.34 36.12 4.15
C ASN A 92 2.16 36.59 3.30
N THR A 93 1.41 35.66 2.66
CA THR A 93 0.23 35.99 1.86
C THR A 93 -1.08 35.94 2.65
N ILE A 94 -1.01 35.66 3.96
CA ILE A 94 -2.17 35.45 4.84
C ILE A 94 -2.13 36.50 5.94
N ASP A 95 -3.27 37.13 6.22
CA ASP A 95 -3.42 38.05 7.35
C ASP A 95 -3.04 37.35 8.66
N ASP A 96 -2.17 37.99 9.46
CA ASP A 96 -1.70 37.48 10.75
C ASP A 96 -2.86 37.07 11.69
N ALA A 97 -3.97 37.80 11.66
CA ALA A 97 -5.14 37.49 12.47
C ALA A 97 -5.86 36.19 12.03
N LEU A 98 -5.71 35.80 10.76
CA LEU A 98 -6.37 34.64 10.16
C LEU A 98 -5.46 33.40 10.07
N LYS A 99 -4.13 33.57 10.22
CA LYS A 99 -3.15 32.47 10.17
C LYS A 99 -3.51 31.29 11.06
N PRO A 100 -3.94 31.46 12.34
CA PRO A 100 -4.28 30.33 13.18
C PRO A 100 -5.48 29.53 12.66
N ALA A 101 -6.51 30.22 12.16
CA ALA A 101 -7.71 29.59 11.61
C ALA A 101 -7.39 28.87 10.29
N PHE A 102 -6.64 29.53 9.40
CA PHE A 102 -6.20 28.96 8.14
C PHE A 102 -5.35 27.70 8.34
N LEU A 103 -4.34 27.75 9.21
CA LEU A 103 -3.51 26.58 9.54
C LEU A 103 -4.36 25.43 10.06
N LYS A 104 -5.34 25.70 10.92
CA LYS A 104 -6.23 24.69 11.48
C LYS A 104 -7.03 23.97 10.40
N GLU A 105 -7.57 24.70 9.42
CA GLU A 105 -8.31 24.08 8.30
C GLU A 105 -7.39 23.27 7.39
N CYS A 106 -6.23 23.81 7.01
CA CYS A 106 -5.28 23.06 6.18
C CYS A 106 -4.76 21.79 6.88
N ILE A 107 -4.55 21.84 8.19
CA ILE A 107 -4.17 20.68 9.00
C ILE A 107 -5.30 19.63 8.96
N HIS A 108 -6.54 20.06 9.16
CA HIS A 108 -7.71 19.18 9.16
C HIS A 108 -7.90 18.47 7.80
N ASP A 109 -7.78 19.21 6.70
CA ASP A 109 -7.94 18.67 5.35
C ASP A 109 -6.85 17.64 5.05
N LEU A 110 -5.59 17.95 5.42
CA LEU A 110 -4.48 17.04 5.22
C LEU A 110 -4.61 15.75 6.06
N ILE A 111 -5.06 15.86 7.31
CA ILE A 111 -5.34 14.68 8.16
C ILE A 111 -6.42 13.81 7.49
N SER A 112 -7.48 14.45 6.98
CA SER A 112 -8.60 13.77 6.33
C SER A 112 -8.16 13.04 5.05
N GLU A 113 -7.31 13.66 4.21
CA GLU A 113 -6.73 13.00 3.03
C GLU A 113 -5.86 11.78 3.40
N VAL A 114 -5.02 11.91 4.43
CA VAL A 114 -4.19 10.80 4.92
C VAL A 114 -5.04 9.64 5.43
N GLN A 115 -6.13 9.93 6.16
CA GLN A 115 -7.06 8.92 6.64
C GLN A 115 -7.79 8.21 5.50
N ALA A 116 -8.33 8.95 4.52
CA ALA A 116 -9.00 8.38 3.36
C ALA A 116 -8.09 7.44 2.55
N LEU A 117 -6.81 7.79 2.40
CA LEU A 117 -5.83 6.95 1.71
C LEU A 117 -5.49 5.65 2.45
N ARG A 118 -5.59 5.66 3.78
CA ARG A 118 -5.44 4.46 4.61
C ARG A 118 -6.65 3.54 4.45
N GLU A 119 -7.85 4.10 4.50
CA GLU A 119 -9.09 3.33 4.30
C GLU A 119 -9.12 2.66 2.92
N ALA A 120 -8.75 3.40 1.88
CA ALA A 120 -8.62 2.86 0.53
C ALA A 120 -7.55 1.75 0.43
N ASP A 121 -6.46 1.83 1.22
CA ASP A 121 -5.45 0.78 1.29
C ASP A 121 -6.00 -0.50 1.91
N GLU A 122 -6.69 -0.35 3.04
CA GLU A 122 -7.25 -1.48 3.77
C GLU A 122 -8.34 -2.17 2.94
N GLU A 123 -9.16 -1.39 2.22
CA GLU A 123 -10.14 -1.93 1.27
C GLU A 123 -9.47 -2.68 0.11
N ALA A 124 -8.38 -2.13 -0.46
CA ALA A 124 -7.62 -2.80 -1.52
C ALA A 124 -6.98 -4.09 -1.01
N ARG A 125 -6.42 -4.09 0.20
CA ARG A 125 -5.82 -5.25 0.85
C ARG A 125 -6.86 -6.33 1.17
N GLU A 126 -8.02 -5.94 1.68
CA GLU A 126 -9.13 -6.84 1.97
C GLU A 126 -9.70 -7.42 0.66
N THR A 127 -9.80 -6.63 -0.40
CA THR A 127 -10.21 -7.09 -1.73
C THR A 127 -9.20 -8.09 -2.32
N LEU A 128 -7.91 -7.81 -2.17
CA LEU A 128 -6.84 -8.73 -2.55
C LEU A 128 -6.97 -10.03 -1.76
N ARG A 129 -7.12 -9.97 -0.43
CA ARG A 129 -7.30 -11.14 0.45
C ARG A 129 -8.51 -12.00 0.06
N ARG A 130 -9.64 -11.36 -0.26
CA ARG A 130 -10.84 -12.07 -0.74
C ARG A 130 -10.60 -12.74 -2.10
N SER A 131 -9.87 -12.06 -2.99
CA SER A 131 -9.53 -12.58 -4.32
C SER A 131 -8.54 -13.74 -4.25
N THR A 132 -7.47 -13.61 -3.46
CA THR A 132 -6.48 -14.67 -3.25
C THR A 132 -7.08 -15.89 -2.56
N SER A 133 -7.99 -15.69 -1.59
CA SER A 133 -8.70 -16.79 -0.94
C SER A 133 -9.40 -17.70 -1.95
N LYS A 134 -10.08 -17.15 -2.96
CA LYS A 134 -10.72 -17.93 -4.03
C LYS A 134 -9.73 -18.71 -4.89
N LEU A 135 -8.52 -18.15 -5.11
CA LEU A 135 -7.47 -18.82 -5.88
C LEU A 135 -6.85 -20.00 -5.12
N ILE A 136 -6.85 -19.92 -3.79
CA ILE A 136 -6.24 -20.89 -2.87
C ILE A 136 -7.16 -22.08 -2.55
N VAL A 137 -8.50 -21.92 -2.58
CA VAL A 137 -9.45 -23.01 -2.24
C VAL A 137 -9.12 -24.33 -2.97
N PRO A 138 -8.92 -24.36 -4.30
CA PRO A 138 -8.60 -25.62 -4.99
C PRO A 138 -7.27 -26.24 -4.56
N LEU A 139 -6.30 -25.42 -4.15
CA LEU A 139 -5.00 -25.87 -3.65
C LEU A 139 -5.14 -26.45 -2.23
N LYS A 140 -5.94 -25.83 -1.36
CA LYS A 140 -6.27 -26.39 -0.02
C LYS A 140 -7.02 -27.72 -0.14
N ASP A 141 -7.94 -27.83 -1.10
CA ASP A 141 -8.63 -29.10 -1.36
C ASP A 141 -7.68 -30.19 -1.87
N ALA A 142 -6.73 -29.84 -2.76
CA ALA A 142 -5.68 -30.75 -3.21
C ALA A 142 -4.76 -31.16 -2.06
N ARG A 143 -4.41 -30.23 -1.16
CA ARG A 143 -3.60 -30.48 0.04
C ARG A 143 -4.25 -31.50 0.97
N ASN A 144 -5.56 -31.41 1.17
CA ASN A 144 -6.33 -32.34 2.00
C ASN A 144 -6.40 -33.75 1.42
N LYS A 145 -6.27 -33.90 0.10
CA LYS A 145 -6.26 -35.19 -0.60
C LYS A 145 -4.84 -35.76 -0.79
N CYS A 146 -3.81 -34.95 -0.53
CA CYS A 146 -2.42 -35.32 -0.66
C CYS A 146 -1.96 -36.13 0.56
N ASN A 147 -1.37 -37.29 0.31
CA ASN A 147 -0.69 -38.13 1.32
C ASN A 147 0.83 -38.21 1.10
N ASP A 148 1.33 -37.63 0.02
CA ASP A 148 2.76 -37.59 -0.32
C ASP A 148 3.41 -36.37 0.34
N PRO A 149 4.35 -36.54 1.28
CA PRO A 149 4.94 -35.42 2.02
C PRO A 149 5.56 -34.34 1.12
N GLU A 150 6.21 -34.74 0.02
CA GLU A 150 6.92 -33.82 -0.87
C GLU A 150 5.93 -32.99 -1.70
N ILE A 151 4.86 -33.62 -2.19
CA ILE A 151 3.79 -32.92 -2.92
C ILE A 151 3.01 -32.00 -1.97
N CYS A 152 2.81 -32.43 -0.73
CA CYS A 152 2.11 -31.67 0.29
C CYS A 152 2.89 -30.40 0.66
N GLU A 153 4.21 -30.48 0.86
CA GLU A 153 5.08 -29.31 1.06
C GLU A 153 5.07 -28.37 -0.14
N LEU A 154 5.07 -28.91 -1.37
CA LEU A 154 4.97 -28.10 -2.58
C LEU A 154 3.64 -27.32 -2.64
N ILE A 155 2.52 -27.96 -2.30
CA ILE A 155 1.21 -27.29 -2.27
C ILE A 155 1.19 -26.20 -1.18
N ASP A 156 1.70 -26.49 0.01
CA ASP A 156 1.77 -25.52 1.12
C ASP A 156 2.62 -24.30 0.74
N GLN A 157 3.77 -24.53 0.08
CA GLN A 157 4.62 -23.48 -0.44
C GLN A 157 3.90 -22.62 -1.50
N LYS A 158 3.17 -23.25 -2.42
CA LYS A 158 2.41 -22.52 -3.45
C LYS A 158 1.25 -21.71 -2.85
N ILE A 159 0.57 -22.23 -1.84
CA ILE A 159 -0.45 -21.46 -1.09
C ILE A 159 0.18 -20.21 -0.48
N LYS A 160 1.33 -20.37 0.18
CA LYS A 160 2.06 -19.25 0.80
C LYS A 160 2.54 -18.21 -0.22
N GLU A 161 2.97 -18.63 -1.41
CA GLU A 161 3.34 -17.72 -2.49
C GLU A 161 2.14 -16.91 -3.00
N VAL A 162 0.96 -17.53 -3.12
CA VAL A 162 -0.29 -16.84 -3.50
C VAL A 162 -0.76 -15.87 -2.42
N GLU A 163 -0.64 -16.23 -1.13
CA GLU A 163 -1.01 -15.36 0.00
C GLU A 163 -0.11 -14.14 0.13
N ASN A 164 1.17 -14.25 -0.26
CA ASN A 164 2.17 -13.18 -0.18
C ASN A 164 2.35 -12.40 -1.48
N ALA A 165 1.56 -12.68 -2.52
CA ALA A 165 1.64 -11.97 -3.78
C ALA A 165 1.34 -10.47 -3.59
N ALA A 166 2.11 -9.62 -4.28
CA ALA A 166 1.98 -8.16 -4.19
C ALA A 166 0.68 -7.63 -4.80
N ASP A 167 0.12 -8.34 -5.78
CA ASP A 167 -1.09 -7.96 -6.50
C ASP A 167 -1.88 -9.19 -6.98
N LYS A 168 -3.10 -8.94 -7.48
CA LYS A 168 -4.04 -9.96 -7.92
C LYS A 168 -3.56 -10.75 -9.14
N ASP A 169 -2.91 -10.10 -10.10
CA ASP A 169 -2.48 -10.74 -11.34
C ASP A 169 -1.29 -11.67 -11.07
N THR A 170 -0.35 -11.23 -10.24
CA THR A 170 0.74 -12.05 -9.72
C THR A 170 0.20 -13.25 -8.94
N ALA A 171 -0.75 -13.03 -8.02
CA ALA A 171 -1.38 -14.12 -7.27
C ALA A 171 -2.05 -15.15 -8.18
N LYS A 172 -2.74 -14.67 -9.23
CA LYS A 172 -3.39 -15.52 -10.22
C LYS A 172 -2.38 -16.32 -11.04
N GLN A 173 -1.30 -15.70 -11.51
CA GLN A 173 -0.25 -16.39 -12.26
C GLN A 173 0.38 -17.54 -11.45
N ILE A 174 0.69 -17.28 -10.18
CA ILE A 174 1.23 -18.31 -9.26
C ILE A 174 0.21 -19.43 -9.07
N ALA A 175 -1.06 -19.11 -8.82
CA ALA A 175 -2.10 -20.11 -8.61
C ALA A 175 -2.37 -20.94 -9.87
N ASP A 176 -2.39 -20.32 -11.05
CA ASP A 176 -2.62 -21.02 -12.33
C ASP A 176 -1.41 -21.90 -12.69
N ALA A 177 -0.18 -21.45 -12.42
CA ALA A 177 1.01 -22.28 -12.57
C ALA A 177 0.99 -23.49 -11.62
N ALA A 178 0.61 -23.31 -10.36
CA ALA A 178 0.47 -24.40 -9.39
C ALA A 178 -0.60 -25.42 -9.84
N LYS A 179 -1.71 -24.96 -10.43
CA LYS A 179 -2.77 -25.83 -10.95
C LYS A 179 -2.37 -26.59 -12.22
N ALA A 180 -1.44 -26.03 -13.00
CA ALA A 180 -0.89 -26.65 -14.19
C ALA A 180 0.21 -27.68 -13.89
N ASP A 181 0.76 -27.69 -12.67
CA ASP A 181 1.78 -28.64 -12.25
C ASP A 181 1.24 -30.08 -12.32
N ASN A 182 1.95 -30.95 -13.05
CA ASN A 182 1.52 -32.33 -13.29
C ASN A 182 1.43 -33.18 -12.02
N ARG A 183 2.10 -32.80 -10.93
CA ARG A 183 2.05 -33.47 -9.63
C ARG A 183 0.81 -33.06 -8.83
N ILE A 184 0.36 -31.82 -8.98
CA ILE A 184 -0.77 -31.24 -8.23
C ILE A 184 -2.09 -31.41 -9.00
N LYS A 185 -2.05 -31.29 -10.32
CA LYS A 185 -3.21 -31.36 -11.22
C LYS A 185 -4.14 -32.56 -10.98
N PRO A 186 -3.65 -33.79 -10.71
CA PRO A 186 -4.51 -34.93 -10.41
C PRO A 186 -5.31 -34.82 -9.10
N LEU A 187 -4.84 -33.98 -8.17
CA LEU A 187 -5.44 -33.80 -6.84
C LEU A 187 -6.49 -32.67 -6.83
N LEU A 188 -6.53 -31.85 -7.88
CA LEU A 188 -7.47 -30.74 -8.00
C LEU A 188 -8.91 -31.24 -8.17
N PRO A 189 -9.90 -30.46 -7.71
CA PRO A 189 -11.32 -30.77 -7.96
C PRO A 189 -11.63 -30.78 -9.46
N ASP A 190 -12.38 -31.79 -9.90
CA ASP A 190 -12.84 -31.93 -11.28
C ASP A 190 -13.80 -30.78 -11.64
N ILE A 191 -13.36 -29.86 -12.51
CA ILE A 191 -14.15 -28.70 -12.95
C ILE A 191 -15.38 -29.14 -13.79
N ARG A 192 -15.47 -30.43 -14.19
CA ARG A 192 -16.58 -30.97 -15.00
C ARG A 192 -17.85 -31.36 -14.21
N ARG A 193 -17.97 -31.11 -12.90
CA ARG A 193 -19.10 -31.59 -12.09
C ARG A 193 -19.95 -30.54 -11.35
N THR A 194 -19.93 -29.28 -11.78
CA THR A 194 -20.91 -28.29 -11.33
C THR A 194 -21.63 -27.68 -12.53
N ALA A 195 -22.47 -28.48 -13.20
CA ALA A 195 -23.67 -27.94 -13.82
C ALA A 195 -24.79 -28.02 -12.76
N PRO A 196 -25.63 -26.99 -12.58
CA PRO A 196 -26.80 -27.12 -11.72
C PRO A 196 -27.66 -28.26 -12.27
N ALA A 197 -28.15 -29.12 -11.39
CA ALA A 197 -29.23 -30.03 -11.76
C ALA A 197 -30.45 -29.16 -12.09
N ASP A 198 -30.78 -29.07 -13.38
CA ASP A 198 -32.10 -28.61 -13.80
C ASP A 198 -33.14 -29.49 -13.09
N ASN A 199 -33.86 -28.91 -12.16
CA ASN A 199 -35.06 -29.52 -11.58
C ASN A 199 -36.06 -29.73 -12.73
N PRO A 200 -36.48 -30.97 -13.04
CA PRO A 200 -37.71 -31.16 -13.79
C PRO A 200 -38.85 -31.01 -12.79
N ALA A 201 -39.45 -29.82 -12.74
CA ALA A 201 -40.78 -29.70 -12.17
C ALA A 201 -41.75 -30.36 -13.17
N ALA A 202 -42.25 -31.54 -12.79
CA ALA A 202 -43.44 -32.19 -13.34
C ALA A 202 -44.60 -31.98 -12.36
#